data_AF-A0A9Q3KWC8-F1
#
_entry.id   AF-A0A9Q3KWC8-F1
#
_cell.length_a   1.000
_cell.length_b   1.000
_cell.length_c   1.000
_cell.angle_alpha   90.00
_cell.angle_beta   90.00
_cell.angle_gamma   90.00
#
_symmetry.space_group_name_H-M   'P 1'
#
loop_
_entity.id
_entity.type
_entity.pdbx_description
1 polymer ?
#
loop_
_entity_poly.entity_id
_entity_poly.type
_entity_poly.pdbx_seq_one_letter_code
_entity_poly.pdbx_strand_id
1 'polypeptide(L)'
;MAHRLINPLEPGDLVLVYNKPLESQWGLLFKNRWNGPYRVINQINNGPYELEELDGTKLTRKFAASHIKRFYPRGKKVQSSSESENESSEEIEDEESILEGEEVEQNEYD
;
A
#
# COMPACT_ATOMS: atom_id res chain seq x y z
N MET A 1 6.74 12.78 15.11
CA MET A 1 7.04 12.23 13.77
C MET A 1 6.97 10.71 13.89
N ALA A 2 5.95 10.07 13.31
CA ALA A 2 5.88 8.61 13.31
C ALA A 2 6.89 8.08 12.29
N HIS A 3 7.95 7.42 12.77
CA HIS A 3 8.86 6.69 11.88
C HIS A 3 8.11 5.42 11.45
N ARG A 4 7.61 5.39 10.22
CA ARG A 4 7.04 4.17 9.64
C ARG A 4 8.18 3.14 9.63
N LEU A 5 8.01 2.04 10.37
CA LEU A 5 8.91 0.89 10.30
C LEU A 5 8.73 0.25 8.93
N ILE A 6 9.47 0.74 7.95
CA ILE A 6 9.56 0.12 6.63
C ILE A 6 10.62 -0.97 6.80
N ASN A 7 10.21 -2.24 6.75
CA ASN A 7 11.15 -3.34 6.68
C ASN A 7 12.10 -3.10 5.49
N PRO A 8 13.42 -3.18 5.69
CA PRO A 8 14.38 -2.96 4.62
C PRO A 8 14.11 -3.97 3.49
N LEU A 9 14.28 -3.51 2.25
CA LEU A 9 14.11 -4.37 1.08
C LEU A 9 15.40 -5.13 0.83
N GLU A 10 15.28 -6.42 0.56
CA GLU A 10 16.44 -7.28 0.30
C GLU A 10 16.72 -7.41 -1.20
N PRO A 11 17.96 -7.68 -1.62
CA PRO A 11 18.26 -8.04 -3.00
C PRO A 11 17.34 -9.16 -3.52
N GLY A 12 16.71 -8.94 -4.67
CA GLY A 12 15.74 -9.85 -5.26
C GLY A 12 14.28 -9.54 -4.94
N ASP A 13 13.99 -8.68 -3.95
CA ASP A 13 12.62 -8.23 -3.68
C ASP A 13 12.01 -7.53 -4.89
N LEU A 14 10.74 -7.82 -5.14
CA LEU A 14 9.97 -7.12 -6.17
C LEU A 14 9.43 -5.81 -5.62
N VAL A 15 9.57 -4.73 -6.40
CA VAL A 15 9.18 -3.39 -5.98
C VAL A 15 8.51 -2.59 -7.08
N LEU A 16 7.63 -1.66 -6.68
CA LEU A 16 7.08 -0.60 -7.51
C LEU A 16 7.85 0.70 -7.31
N VAL A 17 8.01 1.47 -8.37
CA VAL A 17 8.74 2.75 -8.36
C VAL A 17 7.80 3.92 -8.63
N TYR A 18 7.90 4.97 -7.81
CA TYR A 18 7.15 6.20 -7.99
C TYR A 18 7.71 7.07 -9.11
N ASN A 19 6.84 7.44 -10.05
CA ASN A 19 7.14 8.32 -11.17
C ASN A 19 6.85 9.78 -10.80
N LYS A 20 7.81 10.42 -10.13
CA LYS A 20 7.69 11.81 -9.65
C LYS A 20 7.30 12.84 -10.73
N PRO A 21 7.83 12.79 -11.97
CA PRO A 21 7.42 13.71 -13.04
C PRO A 21 5.91 13.73 -13.34
N LEU A 22 5.18 12.64 -13.08
CA LEU A 22 3.72 12.59 -13.32
C LEU A 22 2.91 13.38 -12.28
N GLU A 23 3.52 13.79 -11.17
CA GLU A 23 2.83 14.53 -10.10
C GLU A 23 2.55 15.98 -10.48
N SER A 24 3.51 16.64 -11.14
CA SER A 24 3.44 18.07 -11.47
C SER A 24 2.81 18.36 -12.83
N GLN A 25 2.41 17.33 -13.58
CA GLN A 25 1.89 17.49 -14.92
C GLN A 25 0.36 17.66 -14.91
N TRP A 26 -0.10 18.80 -15.42
CA TRP A 26 -1.51 19.12 -15.58
C TRP A 26 -2.21 18.10 -16.48
N GLY A 27 -3.40 17.65 -16.10
CA GLY A 27 -4.20 16.68 -16.85
C GLY A 27 -3.88 15.20 -16.61
N LEU A 28 -2.90 14.87 -15.74
CA LEU A 28 -2.54 13.47 -15.42
C LEU A 28 -2.96 13.04 -14.00
N LEU A 29 -3.92 13.73 -13.38
CA LEU A 29 -4.35 13.48 -12.00
C LEU A 29 -4.72 12.01 -11.73
N PHE A 30 -5.31 11.34 -12.73
CA PHE A 30 -5.78 9.95 -12.65
C PHE A 30 -4.81 8.92 -13.24
N LYS A 31 -3.61 9.32 -13.68
CA LYS A 31 -2.63 8.37 -14.19
C LYS A 31 -1.99 7.60 -13.04
N ASN A 32 -1.82 6.29 -13.23
CA ASN A 32 -1.04 5.48 -12.31
C ASN A 32 0.40 6.01 -12.23
N ARG A 33 0.88 6.29 -11.01
CA ARG A 33 2.21 6.83 -10.74
C ARG A 33 3.21 5.77 -10.28
N TRP A 34 2.74 4.55 -10.02
CA TRP A 34 3.59 3.44 -9.58
C TRP A 34 3.89 2.55 -10.78
N ASN A 35 5.12 2.64 -11.28
CA ASN A 35 5.56 1.87 -12.42
C ASN A 35 6.12 0.53 -11.96
N GLY A 36 5.77 -0.52 -12.72
CA GLY A 36 6.49 -1.78 -12.89
C GLY A 36 6.74 -2.60 -11.61
N PRO A 37 6.77 -3.93 -11.70
CA PRO A 37 7.60 -4.69 -10.79
C PRO A 37 9.07 -4.63 -11.27
N TYR A 38 9.95 -4.05 -10.45
CA TYR A 38 11.40 -4.09 -10.57
C TYR A 38 11.99 -5.02 -9.52
N ARG A 39 13.24 -5.44 -9.68
CA ARG A 39 13.98 -6.18 -8.64
C ARG A 39 14.99 -5.27 -7.97
N VAL A 40 15.15 -5.44 -6.67
CA VAL A 40 16.21 -4.79 -5.90
C VAL A 40 17.54 -5.48 -6.19
N ILE A 41 18.56 -4.72 -6.58
CA ILE A 41 19.93 -5.22 -6.71
C ILE A 41 20.64 -5.09 -5.37
N ASN A 42 20.64 -3.88 -4.79
CA ASN A 42 21.26 -3.59 -3.51
C ASN A 42 20.78 -2.23 -2.97
N GLN A 43 20.97 -2.01 -1.67
CA GLN A 43 20.83 -0.72 -1.02
C GLN A 43 22.20 -0.07 -0.77
N ILE A 44 22.32 1.22 -1.04
CA ILE A 44 23.56 1.96 -0.82
C ILE A 44 23.51 2.69 0.52
N ASN A 45 24.32 2.27 1.49
CA ASN A 45 24.49 2.94 2.79
C ASN A 45 23.15 3.29 3.49
N ASN A 46 22.18 2.38 3.50
CA ASN A 46 20.82 2.61 4.01
C ASN A 46 20.05 3.77 3.35
N GLY A 47 20.50 4.20 2.16
CA GLY A 47 19.93 5.29 1.40
C GLY A 47 19.18 4.78 0.17
N PRO A 48 19.57 5.21 -1.04
CA PRO A 48 18.86 4.83 -2.25
C PRO A 48 19.15 3.38 -2.66
N TYR A 49 18.22 2.82 -3.41
CA TYR A 49 18.31 1.47 -3.98
C TYR A 49 18.72 1.52 -5.44
N GLU A 50 19.50 0.52 -5.83
CA GLU A 50 19.77 0.16 -7.21
C GLU A 50 18.77 -0.92 -7.63
N LEU A 51 18.14 -0.75 -8.79
CA LEU A 51 17.09 -1.62 -9.29
C LEU A 51 17.44 -2.16 -10.66
N GLU A 52 16.87 -3.31 -11.00
CA GLU A 52 16.87 -3.89 -12.33
C GLU A 52 15.46 -4.21 -12.81
N GLU A 53 15.28 -4.26 -14.12
CA GLU A 53 14.11 -4.81 -14.77
C GLU A 53 14.06 -6.33 -14.59
N LEU A 54 12.91 -6.94 -14.87
CA LEU A 54 12.72 -8.38 -14.64
C LEU A 54 13.59 -9.28 -15.54
N ASP A 55 14.08 -8.75 -16.66
CA ASP A 55 15.02 -9.38 -17.57
C ASP A 55 16.49 -9.22 -17.13
N GLY A 56 16.75 -8.51 -16.03
CA GLY A 56 18.09 -8.27 -15.49
C GLY A 56 18.76 -6.99 -16.01
N THR A 57 18.07 -6.18 -16.80
CA THR A 57 18.59 -4.88 -17.24
C THR A 57 18.63 -3.90 -16.07
N LYS A 58 19.83 -3.44 -15.70
CA LYS A 58 20.01 -2.49 -14.59
C LYS A 58 19.47 -1.10 -14.95
N LEU A 59 18.71 -0.49 -14.03
CA LEU A 59 18.26 0.88 -14.19
C LEU A 59 19.44 1.83 -13.96
N THR A 60 19.58 2.82 -14.84
CA THR A 60 20.64 3.84 -14.75
C THR A 60 20.49 4.73 -13.51
N ARG A 61 19.26 4.90 -13.02
CA ARG A 61 18.95 5.79 -11.90
C ARG A 61 18.81 5.01 -10.61
N LYS A 62 19.22 5.65 -9.51
CA LYS A 62 19.03 5.17 -8.15
C LYS A 62 17.76 5.76 -7.59
N PHE A 63 17.03 5.00 -6.78
CA PHE A 63 15.73 5.42 -6.26
C PHE A 63 15.77 5.58 -4.74
N ALA A 64 15.28 6.72 -4.24
CA ALA A 64 15.15 6.94 -2.81
C ALA A 64 14.14 5.95 -2.22
N ALA A 65 14.35 5.52 -0.97
CA ALA A 65 13.44 4.61 -0.27
C ALA A 65 11.98 5.10 -0.24
N SER A 66 11.76 6.43 -0.20
CA SER A 66 10.42 7.03 -0.25
C SER A 66 9.67 6.84 -1.58
N HIS A 67 10.40 6.57 -2.66
CA HIS A 67 9.85 6.36 -4.00
C HIS A 67 9.66 4.89 -4.34
N ILE A 68 9.86 3.97 -3.38
CA ILE A 68 9.82 2.54 -3.60
C ILE A 68 8.76 1.91 -2.69
N LYS A 69 8.02 0.93 -3.21
CA LYS A 69 7.09 0.11 -2.43
C LYS A 69 7.28 -1.35 -2.78
N ARG A 70 7.13 -2.26 -1.81
CA ARG A 70 7.16 -3.70 -2.10
C ARG A 70 5.99 -4.09 -3.00
N PHE A 71 6.26 -4.89 -4.02
CA PHE A 71 5.28 -5.44 -4.94
C PHE A 71 4.94 -6.88 -4.55
N TYR A 72 3.65 -7.15 -4.36
CA TYR A 72 3.15 -8.49 -4.07
C TYR A 72 2.46 -9.06 -5.30
N PRO A 73 3.05 -10.06 -5.98
CA PRO A 73 2.43 -10.68 -7.15
C PRO A 73 1.15 -11.40 -6.75
N ARG A 74 0.08 -11.20 -7.54
CA ARG A 74 -1.21 -11.87 -7.31
C ARG A 74 -1.08 -13.37 -7.60
N GLY A 75 -1.63 -14.22 -6.73
CA GLY A 75 -1.73 -15.66 -6.94
C GLY A 75 -0.50 -16.51 -6.56
N LYS A 76 0.60 -15.91 -6.10
CA LYS A 76 1.68 -16.68 -5.43
C LYS A 76 1.39 -16.69 -3.93
N LYS A 77 1.36 -17.88 -3.31
CA LYS A 77 1.47 -17.97 -1.85
C LYS A 77 2.83 -17.38 -1.47
N VAL A 78 2.80 -16.24 -0.79
CA VAL A 78 4.00 -15.64 -0.23
C VAL A 78 4.53 -16.64 0.80
N GLN A 79 5.64 -17.31 0.50
CA GLN A 79 6.39 -18.00 1.54
C GLN A 79 7.07 -16.92 2.36
N SER A 80 6.36 -16.39 3.35
CA SER A 80 6.93 -15.49 4.34
C SER A 80 7.85 -16.30 5.24
N SER A 81 9.12 -16.44 4.88
CA SER A 81 10.16 -16.78 5.85
C SER A 81 10.50 -15.55 6.69
N SER A 82 9.52 -15.12 7.50
CA SER A 82 9.72 -14.32 8.71
C SER A 82 8.40 -14.29 9.47
N GLU A 83 8.25 -15.28 10.37
CA GLU A 83 7.27 -15.28 11.44
C GLU A 83 7.42 -13.99 12.27
N SER A 84 6.40 -13.14 12.26
CA SER A 84 5.86 -12.57 13.49
C SER A 84 4.41 -12.20 13.22
N GLU A 85 3.52 -13.07 13.67
CA GLU A 85 2.09 -12.87 13.72
C GLU A 85 1.78 -11.57 14.50
N ASN A 86 0.87 -10.76 13.97
CA ASN A 86 -0.05 -10.04 14.83
C ASN A 86 -1.39 -9.95 14.11
N GLU A 87 -2.22 -10.94 14.42
CA GLU A 87 -3.65 -10.98 14.15
C GLU A 87 -4.32 -9.78 14.84
N SER A 88 -5.01 -8.95 14.08
CA SER A 88 -6.17 -8.20 14.57
C SER A 88 -7.03 -7.84 13.36
N SER A 89 -7.85 -8.81 12.95
CA SER A 89 -9.09 -8.57 12.22
C SER A 89 -10.10 -8.00 13.20
N GLU A 90 -10.36 -6.70 13.12
CA GLU A 90 -11.52 -6.11 13.79
C GLU A 90 -12.76 -6.42 12.93
N GLU A 91 -13.53 -7.39 13.41
CA GLU A 91 -14.92 -7.63 13.02
C GLU A 91 -15.74 -6.38 13.40
N ILE A 92 -16.40 -5.76 12.42
CA ILE A 92 -17.42 -4.75 12.69
C ILE A 92 -18.74 -5.52 12.81
N GLU A 93 -19.22 -5.65 14.04
CA GLU A 93 -20.56 -6.18 14.33
C GLU A 93 -21.61 -5.10 13.97
N ASP A 94 -22.49 -5.45 13.04
CA ASP A 94 -23.68 -4.68 12.67
C ASP A 94 -24.70 -4.74 13.82
N GLU A 95 -24.80 -3.69 14.65
CA GLU A 95 -25.93 -3.56 15.57
C GLU A 95 -27.13 -2.89 14.87
N GLU A 96 -28.04 -3.73 14.36
CA GLU A 96 -29.44 -3.35 14.14
C GLU A 96 -30.08 -2.96 15.49
N SER A 97 -30.48 -1.70 15.63
CA SER A 97 -31.40 -1.29 16.68
C SER A 97 -32.82 -1.23 16.13
N ILE A 98 -33.53 -2.35 16.23
CA ILE A 98 -34.99 -2.39 16.18
C ILE A 98 -35.49 -2.04 17.59
N LEU A 99 -36.24 -0.94 17.73
CA LEU A 99 -37.26 -0.84 18.77
C LEU A 99 -38.48 -0.11 18.21
N GLU A 100 -39.45 -0.96 17.87
CA GLU A 100 -40.87 -0.70 17.71
C GLU A 100 -41.46 0.06 18.91
N GLY A 101 -42.34 1.01 18.61
CA GLY A 101 -43.20 1.67 19.60
C GLY A 101 -44.39 2.29 18.88
N GLU A 102 -45.49 1.55 18.88
CA GLU A 102 -46.80 1.83 18.25
C GLU A 102 -47.41 3.21 18.56
N GLU A 103 -48.26 3.62 17.61
CA GLU A 103 -49.18 4.76 17.60
C GLU A 103 -50.16 4.82 18.79
N VAL A 104 -50.55 6.04 19.17
CA VAL A 104 -51.99 6.34 19.32
C VAL A 104 -52.29 7.81 19.02
N GLU A 105 -53.15 8.01 18.03
CA GLU A 105 -54.00 9.19 17.82
C GLU A 105 -54.79 9.56 19.10
N GLN A 106 -54.91 10.86 19.40
CA GLN A 106 -56.20 11.51 19.63
C GLN A 106 -56.09 13.04 19.81
N ASN A 107 -57.02 13.69 19.10
CA ASN A 107 -57.46 15.10 19.06
C ASN A 107 -57.48 15.87 20.40
N GLU A 108 -57.32 17.20 20.37
CA GLU A 108 -58.39 18.21 20.57
C GLU A 108 -57.83 19.61 21.02
N TYR A 109 -58.64 20.63 20.74
CA TYR A 109 -58.48 22.10 20.82
C TYR A 109 -58.05 22.72 22.16
N ASP A 110 -57.40 23.89 22.08
CA ASP A 110 -57.91 25.14 22.67
C ASP A 110 -57.38 26.37 21.89
#